data_AF-A0A538CVM9-F1
#
_entry.id   AF-A0A538CVM9-F1
#
_cell.length_a   1.000
_cell.length_b   1.000
_cell.length_c   1.000
_cell.angle_alpha   90.00
_cell.angle_beta   90.00
_cell.angle_gamma   90.00
#
_symmetry.space_group_name_H-M   'P 1'
#
loop_
_entity.id
_entity.type
_entity.pdbx_description
1 polymer ?
#
loop_
_entity_poly.entity_id
_entity_poly.type
_entity_poly.pdbx_seq_one_letter_code
_entity_poly.pdbx_strand_id
1 'polypeptide(L)'
;MTSFARRARDHVPLVLGLATAFAGAVNVASALTAELPLRVRDLLSVAPAADLRLAHALALPAGLALLGVARPLARRRRRALHLALALLAGAGLLNILKGLDLEEAALSWGLAYMLWHARAAFWVRHERAKLGAVLRRCAVIALGTVGAAVLAVAIAAGHAGGPLPGGVAGTALSGLWLAPVPSFSEPFGWLPLGLGVLGIAATGTIGALLLAPLRPILVSSALDRSRAAALVRIHGSDTLSAFKLRGDLVRRWSPDGNAMAAYRVEAGTLLLAGDPVGPTAAHCAMLEQMRAYAREHGLALGAVGASEAFTESARQAGMRHLYLGDEAMLATGAMDLSGGARKSLRKAVNRVARNGYRAELSTVAELTPAARDELERVSERWRDGAPERGFSMAHDALVDELLPDALVLIARDGGGRIRGFLHFMPVYGRPVASLGFMRRERDTPNGLTEFMVVEAARRLGEIGIEEFSLNFAAHGRWLRAPENVIERVLAAILRLADRWFQVERLLRFNAKFEPRWQPRYLLFEHAAHLPRVAFAAMVLEGQLPAPAPTLRALRRDPSPSPS
;
A
#
# COMPACT_ATOMS: atom_id res chain seq x y z
N MET A 1 20.09 -12.76 22.25
CA MET A 1 20.52 -12.89 20.83
C MET A 1 20.86 -11.51 20.30
N THR A 2 22.14 -11.26 20.01
CA THR A 2 22.72 -9.94 19.70
C THR A 2 22.20 -9.36 18.36
N SER A 3 22.10 -8.03 18.30
CA SER A 3 21.67 -7.22 17.14
C SER A 3 22.34 -7.62 15.80
N PHE A 4 23.57 -8.11 15.86
CA PHE A 4 24.37 -8.53 14.70
C PHE A 4 23.84 -9.83 14.06
N ALA A 5 23.44 -10.82 14.87
CA ALA A 5 22.87 -12.09 14.38
C ALA A 5 21.48 -11.92 13.75
N ARG A 6 20.71 -10.89 14.16
CA ARG A 6 19.46 -10.49 13.47
C ARG A 6 19.74 -9.83 12.12
N ARG A 7 20.72 -8.91 12.04
CA ARG A 7 21.11 -8.26 10.77
C ARG A 7 21.65 -9.25 9.74
N ALA A 8 22.48 -10.20 10.16
CA ALA A 8 22.99 -11.24 9.26
C ALA A 8 21.84 -12.08 8.66
N ARG A 9 20.82 -12.44 9.45
CA ARG A 9 19.61 -13.14 8.97
C ARG A 9 18.80 -12.34 7.96
N ASP A 10 18.93 -11.02 7.91
CA ASP A 10 18.17 -10.18 6.99
C ASP A 10 18.70 -10.16 5.56
N HIS A 11 20.00 -10.40 5.37
CA HIS A 11 20.62 -10.43 4.05
C HIS A 11 20.64 -11.84 3.42
N VAL A 12 20.51 -12.90 4.22
CA VAL A 12 20.52 -14.30 3.75
C VAL A 12 19.57 -14.55 2.57
N PRO A 13 18.30 -14.11 2.57
CA PRO A 13 17.42 -14.35 1.43
C PRO A 13 17.84 -13.62 0.15
N LEU A 14 18.43 -12.42 0.27
CA LEU A 14 18.96 -11.68 -0.87
C LEU A 14 20.15 -12.41 -1.48
N VAL A 15 21.11 -12.82 -0.64
CA VAL A 15 22.31 -13.56 -1.07
C VAL A 15 21.93 -14.88 -1.72
N LEU A 16 21.04 -15.67 -1.07
CA LEU A 16 20.58 -16.93 -1.64
C LEU A 16 19.74 -16.73 -2.91
N GLY A 17 18.95 -15.65 -3.00
CA GLY A 17 18.26 -15.27 -4.22
C GLY A 17 19.21 -14.96 -5.37
N LEU A 18 20.28 -14.20 -5.12
CA LEU A 18 21.33 -13.92 -6.12
C LEU A 18 22.09 -15.19 -6.51
N ALA A 19 22.41 -16.06 -5.56
CA ALA A 19 23.04 -17.36 -5.83
C ALA A 19 22.13 -18.26 -6.69
N THR A 20 20.81 -18.26 -6.46
CA THR A 20 19.84 -18.98 -7.32
C THR A 20 19.78 -18.38 -8.72
N ALA A 21 19.87 -17.06 -8.86
CA ALA A 21 19.96 -16.44 -10.18
C ALA A 21 21.25 -16.85 -10.90
N PHE A 22 22.38 -16.87 -10.20
CA PHE A 22 23.66 -17.32 -10.74
C PHE A 22 23.60 -18.78 -11.20
N ALA A 23 23.13 -19.70 -10.36
CA ALA A 23 22.94 -21.10 -10.74
C ALA A 23 22.00 -21.28 -11.94
N GLY A 24 20.92 -20.48 -12.01
CA GLY A 24 20.03 -20.45 -13.17
C GLY A 24 20.74 -19.99 -14.44
N ALA A 25 21.56 -18.95 -14.37
CA ALA A 25 22.34 -18.45 -15.51
C ALA A 25 23.38 -19.47 -15.99
N VAL A 26 24.07 -20.14 -15.06
CA VAL A 26 25.01 -21.24 -15.37
C VAL A 26 24.28 -22.38 -16.08
N ASN A 27 23.11 -22.81 -15.59
CA ASN A 27 22.32 -23.85 -16.26
C ASN A 27 21.85 -23.45 -17.66
N VAL A 28 21.44 -22.19 -17.87
CA VAL A 28 21.10 -21.68 -19.21
C VAL A 28 22.33 -21.66 -20.12
N ALA A 29 23.47 -21.16 -19.63
CA ALA A 29 24.71 -21.13 -20.39
C ALA A 29 25.15 -22.55 -20.78
N SER A 30 25.21 -23.49 -19.83
CA SER A 30 25.56 -24.90 -20.06
C SER A 30 24.59 -25.58 -21.05
N ALA A 31 23.29 -25.27 -21.00
CA ALA A 31 22.33 -25.78 -21.99
C ALA A 31 22.61 -25.25 -23.40
N LEU A 32 23.15 -24.03 -23.53
CA LEU A 32 23.40 -23.37 -24.82
C LEU A 32 24.81 -23.60 -25.38
N THR A 33 25.82 -23.87 -24.54
CA THR A 33 27.23 -23.94 -24.97
C THR A 33 27.68 -25.31 -25.45
N ALA A 34 26.89 -26.37 -25.25
CA ALA A 34 27.14 -27.70 -25.80
C ALA A 34 28.63 -28.12 -25.81
N GLU A 35 29.32 -27.96 -24.68
CA GLU A 35 30.63 -28.60 -24.53
C GLU A 35 30.38 -30.09 -24.31
N LEU A 36 30.92 -30.92 -25.21
CA LEU A 36 31.16 -32.33 -24.95
C LEU A 36 32.43 -32.38 -24.09
N PRO A 37 32.37 -32.50 -22.75
CA PRO A 37 33.56 -32.90 -22.03
C PRO A 37 34.00 -34.25 -22.59
N LEU A 38 35.30 -34.45 -22.72
CA LEU A 38 35.96 -35.70 -23.15
C LEU A 38 35.49 -36.97 -22.38
N ARG A 39 34.67 -36.80 -21.34
CA ARG A 39 34.02 -37.82 -20.49
C ARG A 39 32.75 -38.46 -21.10
N VAL A 40 32.18 -37.89 -22.16
CA VAL A 40 30.94 -38.43 -22.81
C VAL A 40 31.17 -39.76 -23.54
N ARG A 41 32.43 -40.14 -23.79
CA ARG A 41 32.77 -41.44 -24.40
C ARG A 41 32.39 -42.64 -23.52
N ASP A 42 32.33 -42.48 -22.20
CA ASP A 42 32.01 -43.59 -21.29
C ASP A 42 30.50 -43.78 -21.06
N LEU A 43 29.69 -42.71 -21.18
CA LEU A 43 28.24 -42.77 -20.90
C LEU A 43 27.39 -43.33 -22.05
N LEU A 44 27.90 -43.24 -23.29
CA LEU A 44 27.26 -43.81 -24.48
C LEU A 44 27.15 -45.35 -24.44
N SER A 45 27.73 -46.00 -23.44
CA SER A 45 27.62 -47.44 -23.21
C SER A 45 26.44 -47.87 -22.31
N VAL A 46 25.75 -46.94 -21.62
CA VAL A 46 24.76 -47.28 -20.57
C VAL A 46 23.39 -46.60 -20.72
N ALA A 47 23.26 -45.43 -21.36
CA ALA A 47 21.99 -44.69 -21.45
C ALA A 47 21.45 -44.54 -22.89
N PRO A 48 20.14 -44.76 -23.15
CA PRO A 48 19.52 -44.52 -24.45
C PRO A 48 19.61 -43.04 -24.89
N ALA A 49 19.93 -42.80 -26.16
CA ALA A 49 20.10 -41.44 -26.72
C ALA A 49 18.85 -40.51 -26.58
N ALA A 50 17.66 -41.08 -26.39
CA ALA A 50 16.42 -40.34 -26.17
C ALA A 50 16.40 -39.63 -24.80
N ASP A 51 16.95 -40.25 -23.76
CA ASP A 51 16.96 -39.70 -22.40
C ASP A 51 17.90 -38.50 -22.30
N LEU A 52 19.01 -38.52 -23.05
CA LEU A 52 19.97 -37.44 -23.14
C LEU A 52 19.35 -36.18 -23.76
N ARG A 53 18.55 -36.34 -24.83
CA ARG A 53 17.87 -35.22 -25.51
C ARG A 53 16.78 -34.60 -24.64
N LEU A 54 16.04 -35.42 -23.89
CA LEU A 54 15.03 -34.92 -22.96
C LEU A 54 15.68 -34.14 -21.80
N ALA A 55 16.82 -34.62 -21.27
CA ALA A 55 17.55 -33.92 -20.21
C ALA A 55 18.05 -32.54 -20.68
N HIS A 56 18.61 -32.45 -21.88
CA HIS A 56 19.00 -31.18 -22.50
C HIS A 56 17.81 -30.25 -22.74
N ALA A 57 16.69 -30.78 -23.24
CA ALA A 57 15.47 -30.02 -23.50
C ALA A 57 14.84 -29.43 -22.22
N LEU A 58 14.98 -30.11 -21.08
CA LEU A 58 14.48 -29.66 -19.78
C LEU A 58 15.42 -28.67 -19.08
N ALA A 59 16.72 -28.68 -19.38
CA ALA A 59 17.72 -27.85 -18.72
C ALA A 59 17.49 -26.34 -18.95
N LEU A 60 17.16 -25.93 -20.18
CA LEU A 60 16.89 -24.52 -20.52
C LEU A 60 15.65 -23.96 -19.79
N PRO A 61 14.47 -24.59 -19.84
CA PRO A 61 13.32 -24.19 -19.02
C PRO A 61 13.63 -24.17 -17.51
N ALA A 62 14.37 -25.15 -16.99
CA ALA A 62 14.74 -25.20 -15.57
C ALA A 62 15.65 -24.03 -15.17
N GLY A 63 16.66 -23.69 -15.98
CA GLY A 63 17.53 -22.53 -15.76
C GLY A 63 16.78 -21.19 -15.78
N LEU A 64 15.87 -21.01 -16.75
CA LEU A 64 15.00 -19.82 -16.82
C LEU A 64 14.03 -19.75 -15.63
N ALA A 65 13.50 -20.89 -15.18
CA ALA A 65 12.64 -20.95 -14.00
C ALA A 65 13.41 -20.55 -12.73
N LEU A 66 14.66 -20.99 -12.56
CA LEU A 66 15.52 -20.58 -11.44
C LEU A 66 15.77 -19.06 -11.44
N LEU A 67 16.04 -18.47 -12.61
CA LEU A 67 16.16 -17.02 -12.77
C LEU A 67 14.86 -16.29 -12.39
N GLY A 68 13.71 -16.82 -12.80
CA GLY A 68 12.39 -16.27 -12.47
C GLY A 68 12.06 -16.33 -10.97
N VAL A 69 12.52 -17.38 -10.28
CA VAL A 69 12.26 -17.62 -8.85
C VAL A 69 13.21 -16.84 -7.93
N ALA A 70 14.39 -16.46 -8.42
CA ALA A 70 15.40 -15.70 -7.67
C ALA A 70 14.86 -14.43 -7.00
N ARG A 71 14.09 -13.61 -7.72
CA ARG A 71 13.55 -12.35 -7.18
C ARG A 71 12.45 -12.57 -6.12
N PRO A 72 11.45 -13.45 -6.33
CA PRO A 72 10.55 -13.88 -5.27
C PRO A 72 11.25 -14.48 -4.04
N LEU A 73 12.34 -15.23 -4.25
CA LEU A 73 13.16 -15.81 -3.18
C LEU A 73 13.88 -14.73 -2.37
N ALA A 74 14.50 -13.74 -3.03
CA ALA A 74 15.06 -12.55 -2.39
C ALA A 74 14.03 -11.74 -1.59
N ARG A 75 12.75 -11.83 -1.97
CA ARG A 75 11.60 -11.26 -1.25
C ARG A 75 11.03 -12.20 -0.17
N ARG A 76 11.77 -13.23 0.24
CA ARG A 76 11.46 -14.15 1.34
C ARG A 76 10.19 -14.98 1.16
N ARG A 77 9.74 -15.19 -0.09
CA ARG A 77 8.47 -15.86 -0.40
C ARG A 77 8.58 -17.37 -0.16
N ARG A 78 7.70 -17.93 0.69
CA ARG A 78 7.76 -19.36 1.05
C ARG A 78 7.49 -20.33 -0.11
N ARG A 79 6.58 -19.98 -1.01
CA ARG A 79 6.34 -20.78 -2.24
C ARG A 79 7.54 -20.75 -3.20
N ALA A 80 8.25 -19.63 -3.26
CA ALA A 80 9.46 -19.50 -4.07
C ALA A 80 10.58 -20.39 -3.52
N LEU A 81 10.70 -20.51 -2.19
CA LEU A 81 11.62 -21.45 -1.58
C LEU A 81 11.33 -22.90 -2.00
N HIS A 82 10.08 -23.36 -1.88
CA HIS A 82 9.73 -24.73 -2.25
C HIS A 82 9.97 -25.01 -3.75
N LEU A 83 9.62 -24.04 -4.60
CA LEU A 83 9.85 -24.14 -6.04
C LEU A 83 11.36 -24.13 -6.37
N ALA A 84 12.15 -23.27 -5.72
CA ALA A 84 13.60 -23.24 -5.89
C ALA A 84 14.26 -24.56 -5.47
N LEU A 85 13.83 -25.14 -4.33
CA LEU A 85 14.32 -26.44 -3.87
C LEU A 85 14.01 -27.56 -4.88
N ALA A 86 12.78 -27.60 -5.40
CA ALA A 86 12.39 -28.58 -6.41
C ALA A 86 13.18 -28.39 -7.72
N LEU A 87 13.33 -27.15 -8.19
CA LEU A 87 14.07 -26.83 -9.41
C LEU A 87 15.57 -27.14 -9.28
N LEU A 88 16.19 -26.84 -8.13
CA LEU A 88 17.62 -27.13 -7.90
C LEU A 88 17.87 -28.63 -7.74
N ALA A 89 16.98 -29.36 -7.06
CA ALA A 89 17.07 -30.82 -6.98
C ALA A 89 16.96 -31.45 -8.37
N GLY A 90 15.95 -31.03 -9.15
CA GLY A 90 15.75 -31.48 -10.53
C GLY A 90 16.89 -31.09 -11.46
N ALA A 91 17.38 -29.85 -11.40
CA ALA A 91 18.50 -29.38 -12.21
C ALA A 91 19.78 -30.18 -11.95
N GLY A 92 20.09 -30.50 -10.69
CA GLY A 92 21.24 -31.36 -10.38
C GLY A 92 21.09 -32.77 -10.96
N LEU A 93 19.88 -33.35 -10.93
CA LEU A 93 19.61 -34.62 -11.58
C LEU A 93 19.76 -34.53 -13.10
N LEU A 94 19.23 -33.47 -13.73
CA LEU A 94 19.36 -33.23 -15.16
C LEU A 94 20.82 -33.09 -15.59
N ASN A 95 21.65 -32.37 -14.84
CA ASN A 95 23.07 -32.18 -15.14
C ASN A 95 23.87 -33.50 -15.07
N ILE A 96 23.52 -34.40 -14.14
CA ILE A 96 24.10 -35.75 -14.10
C ILE A 96 23.68 -36.56 -15.33
N LEU A 97 22.38 -36.56 -15.66
CA LEU A 97 21.84 -37.32 -16.80
C LEU A 97 22.32 -36.79 -18.16
N LYS A 98 22.61 -35.49 -18.25
CA LYS A 98 23.05 -34.79 -19.47
C LYS A 98 24.50 -35.10 -19.87
N GLY A 99 25.40 -35.23 -18.90
CA GLY A 99 26.83 -35.33 -19.21
C GLY A 99 27.77 -35.63 -18.05
N LEU A 100 27.25 -36.07 -16.88
CA LEU A 100 28.01 -36.15 -15.62
C LEU A 100 28.67 -34.83 -15.23
N ASP A 101 27.92 -33.74 -15.37
CA ASP A 101 28.32 -32.39 -14.96
C ASP A 101 28.27 -32.30 -13.42
N LEU A 102 29.24 -32.96 -12.77
CA LEU A 102 29.30 -33.11 -11.31
C LEU A 102 29.47 -31.77 -10.60
N GLU A 103 30.11 -30.79 -11.25
CA GLU A 103 30.33 -29.46 -10.70
C GLU A 103 29.01 -28.68 -10.61
N GLU A 104 28.22 -28.69 -11.69
CA GLU A 104 26.92 -28.04 -11.78
C GLU A 104 25.86 -28.75 -10.92
N ALA A 105 25.93 -30.07 -10.81
CA ALA A 105 25.10 -30.86 -9.90
C ALA A 105 25.43 -30.53 -8.43
N ALA A 106 26.71 -30.49 -8.07
CA ALA A 106 27.17 -30.12 -6.74
C ALA A 106 26.78 -28.68 -6.38
N LEU A 107 26.90 -27.73 -7.32
CA LEU A 107 26.44 -26.35 -7.14
C LEU A 107 24.94 -26.30 -6.85
N SER A 108 24.13 -27.00 -7.65
CA SER A 108 22.67 -27.01 -7.52
C SER A 108 22.22 -27.62 -6.20
N TRP A 109 22.75 -28.77 -5.83
CA TRP A 109 22.40 -29.46 -4.58
C TRP A 109 22.99 -28.78 -3.34
N GLY A 110 24.20 -28.23 -3.43
CA GLY A 110 24.79 -27.41 -2.37
C GLY A 110 23.94 -26.17 -2.07
N LEU A 111 23.45 -25.49 -3.11
CA LEU A 111 22.53 -24.36 -2.96
C LEU A 111 21.16 -24.79 -2.40
N ALA A 112 20.64 -25.94 -2.82
CA ALA A 112 19.42 -26.51 -2.25
C ALA A 112 19.59 -26.82 -0.75
N TYR A 113 20.73 -27.37 -0.35
CA TYR A 113 21.08 -27.63 1.05
C TYR A 113 21.12 -26.31 1.86
N MET A 114 21.76 -25.27 1.34
CA MET A 114 21.79 -23.95 1.98
C MET A 114 20.38 -23.35 2.15
N LEU A 115 19.55 -23.42 1.11
CA LEU A 115 18.15 -22.97 1.15
C LEU A 115 17.31 -23.75 2.17
N TRP A 116 17.52 -25.06 2.28
CA TRP A 116 16.85 -25.90 3.26
C TRP A 116 17.20 -25.51 4.71
N HIS A 117 18.48 -25.22 4.99
CA HIS A 117 18.93 -24.78 6.31
C HIS A 117 18.46 -23.35 6.63
N ALA A 118 18.42 -22.48 5.62
CA ALA A 118 17.91 -21.13 5.73
C ALA A 118 16.38 -21.02 5.64
N ARG A 119 15.62 -22.14 5.60
CA ARG A 119 14.16 -22.13 5.35
C ARG A 119 13.37 -21.25 6.32
N ALA A 120 13.85 -21.12 7.56
CA ALA A 120 13.23 -20.26 8.58
C ALA A 120 13.28 -18.77 8.22
N ALA A 121 14.13 -18.35 7.28
CA ALA A 121 14.23 -16.98 6.79
C ALA A 121 13.16 -16.62 5.72
N PHE A 122 12.41 -17.61 5.22
CA PHE A 122 11.43 -17.45 4.13
C PHE A 122 9.99 -17.61 4.64
N TRP A 123 9.50 -16.60 5.36
CA TRP A 123 8.18 -16.63 6.00
C TRP A 123 7.09 -15.86 5.24
N VAL A 124 7.42 -15.15 4.15
CA VAL A 124 6.45 -14.27 3.48
C VAL A 124 5.43 -15.09 2.68
N ARG A 125 4.14 -14.98 3.07
CA ARG A 125 2.98 -15.55 2.37
C ARG A 125 2.64 -14.71 1.13
N HIS A 126 2.08 -15.36 0.12
CA HIS A 126 1.82 -14.72 -1.17
C HIS A 126 0.71 -13.67 -1.04
N GLU A 127 0.99 -12.42 -1.42
CA GLU A 127 -0.06 -11.42 -1.62
C GLU A 127 -0.61 -11.55 -3.04
N ARG A 128 -1.93 -11.48 -3.19
CA ARG A 128 -2.61 -11.42 -4.48
C ARG A 128 -2.18 -10.13 -5.20
N ALA A 129 -1.85 -10.23 -6.49
CA ALA A 129 -1.33 -9.10 -7.27
C ALA A 129 -2.46 -8.23 -7.83
N LYS A 130 -2.21 -6.92 -7.97
CA LYS A 130 -3.09 -6.01 -8.75
C LYS A 130 -3.01 -6.40 -10.24
N LEU A 131 -4.08 -6.23 -11.02
CA LEU A 131 -4.14 -6.63 -12.44
C LEU A 131 -2.95 -6.11 -13.28
N GLY A 132 -2.61 -4.83 -13.18
CA GLY A 132 -1.46 -4.26 -13.90
C GLY A 132 -0.11 -4.90 -13.54
N ALA A 133 0.04 -5.36 -12.29
CA ALA A 133 1.24 -6.08 -11.88
C ALA A 133 1.27 -7.52 -12.39
N VAL A 134 0.10 -8.16 -12.58
CA VAL A 134 -0.04 -9.46 -13.25
C VAL A 134 0.33 -9.32 -14.72
N LEU A 135 -0.28 -8.36 -15.44
CA LEU A 135 -0.01 -8.10 -16.85
C LEU A 135 1.47 -7.85 -17.15
N ARG A 136 2.14 -7.01 -16.34
CA ARG A 136 3.59 -6.78 -16.48
C ARG A 136 4.40 -8.07 -16.27
N ARG A 137 4.01 -8.94 -15.33
CA ARG A 137 4.70 -10.24 -15.14
C ARG A 137 4.49 -11.15 -16.34
N CYS A 138 3.27 -11.22 -16.88
CA CYS A 138 2.98 -11.96 -18.09
C CYS A 138 3.81 -11.45 -19.27
N ALA A 139 3.93 -10.13 -19.44
CA ALA A 139 4.77 -9.53 -20.49
C ALA A 139 6.26 -9.88 -20.32
N VAL A 140 6.80 -9.79 -19.10
CA VAL A 140 8.20 -10.19 -18.82
C VAL A 140 8.45 -11.67 -19.10
N ILE A 141 7.51 -12.55 -18.71
CA ILE A 141 7.62 -13.99 -18.99
C ILE A 141 7.56 -14.24 -20.50
N ALA A 142 6.59 -13.67 -21.21
CA ALA A 142 6.43 -13.85 -22.65
C ALA A 142 7.66 -13.35 -23.42
N LEU A 143 8.12 -12.12 -23.15
CA LEU A 143 9.31 -11.55 -23.78
C LEU A 143 10.58 -12.33 -23.43
N GLY A 144 10.73 -12.77 -22.17
CA GLY A 144 11.86 -13.58 -21.74
C GLY A 144 11.91 -14.94 -22.43
N THR A 145 10.76 -15.63 -22.55
CA THR A 145 10.64 -16.91 -23.27
C THR A 145 10.97 -16.76 -24.75
N VAL A 146 10.40 -15.75 -25.42
CA VAL A 146 10.70 -15.47 -26.84
C VAL A 146 12.18 -15.13 -27.02
N GLY A 147 12.75 -14.27 -26.17
CA GLY A 147 14.16 -13.91 -26.23
C GLY A 147 15.09 -15.11 -26.05
N ALA A 148 14.81 -16.00 -25.10
CA ALA A 148 15.59 -17.21 -24.89
C ALA A 148 15.48 -18.20 -26.06
N ALA A 149 14.28 -18.38 -26.62
CA ALA A 149 14.07 -19.21 -27.80
C ALA A 149 14.82 -18.69 -29.04
N VAL A 150 14.74 -17.38 -29.29
CA VAL A 150 15.46 -16.72 -30.39
C VAL A 150 16.97 -16.88 -30.22
N LEU A 151 17.49 -16.69 -29.01
CA LEU A 151 18.91 -16.87 -28.72
C LEU A 151 19.36 -18.32 -28.94
N ALA A 152 18.59 -19.30 -28.45
CA ALA A 152 18.90 -20.71 -28.63
C ALA A 152 18.92 -21.12 -30.11
N VAL A 153 17.94 -20.66 -30.89
CA VAL A 153 17.89 -20.89 -32.34
C VAL A 153 19.02 -20.16 -33.07
N ALA A 154 19.38 -18.95 -32.66
CA ALA A 154 20.49 -18.20 -33.27
C ALA A 154 21.83 -18.93 -33.08
N ILE A 155 22.09 -19.43 -31.88
CA ILE A 155 23.29 -20.20 -31.56
C ILE A 155 23.32 -21.49 -32.38
N ALA A 156 22.22 -22.24 -32.43
CA ALA A 156 22.14 -23.47 -33.22
C ALA A 156 22.30 -23.22 -34.73
N ALA A 157 21.70 -22.14 -35.26
CA ALA A 157 21.81 -21.74 -36.66
C ALA A 157 23.24 -21.38 -37.06
N GLY A 158 23.97 -20.69 -36.16
CA GLY A 158 25.38 -20.35 -36.37
C GLY A 158 26.30 -21.56 -36.49
N HIS A 159 25.92 -22.70 -35.88
CA HIS A 159 26.66 -23.97 -35.98
C HIS A 159 26.24 -24.81 -37.20
N ALA A 160 24.97 -24.73 -37.61
CA ALA A 160 24.42 -25.54 -38.71
C ALA A 160 24.70 -24.97 -40.11
N GLY A 161 25.09 -23.69 -40.23
CA GLY A 161 25.55 -23.07 -41.48
C GLY A 161 24.51 -22.91 -42.60
N GLY A 162 23.22 -23.18 -42.34
CA GLY A 162 22.15 -23.16 -43.34
C GLY A 162 21.04 -22.13 -43.07
N PRO A 163 20.32 -21.67 -44.10
CA PRO A 163 19.19 -20.74 -43.95
C PRO A 163 18.00 -21.42 -43.26
N LEU A 164 17.41 -20.74 -42.27
CA LEU A 164 16.22 -21.23 -41.55
C LEU A 164 14.92 -20.71 -42.19
N PRO A 165 13.89 -21.56 -42.36
CA PRO A 165 12.56 -21.12 -42.79
C PRO A 165 11.98 -20.06 -41.84
N GLY A 166 11.61 -18.89 -42.37
CA GLY A 166 11.10 -17.77 -41.56
C GLY A 166 12.15 -17.08 -40.69
N GLY A 167 13.44 -17.38 -40.90
CA GLY A 167 14.55 -16.85 -40.10
C GLY A 167 14.59 -17.36 -38.66
N VAL A 168 15.58 -16.91 -37.89
CA VAL A 168 15.80 -17.30 -36.49
C VAL A 168 14.54 -17.02 -35.64
N ALA A 169 13.95 -15.83 -35.79
CA ALA A 169 12.78 -15.44 -35.02
C ALA A 169 11.53 -16.26 -35.38
N GLY A 170 11.29 -16.52 -36.67
CA GLY A 170 10.17 -17.34 -37.12
C GLY A 170 10.27 -18.77 -36.62
N THR A 171 11.45 -19.39 -36.72
CA THR A 171 11.69 -20.75 -36.21
C THR A 171 11.52 -20.85 -34.70
N ALA A 172 12.01 -19.87 -33.94
CA ALA A 172 11.83 -19.82 -32.49
C ALA A 172 10.35 -19.71 -32.09
N LEU A 173 9.59 -18.83 -32.75
CA LEU A 173 8.15 -18.68 -32.49
C LEU A 173 7.39 -19.96 -32.84
N SER A 174 7.63 -20.55 -34.01
CA SER A 174 7.01 -21.82 -34.43
C SER A 174 7.25 -22.92 -33.40
N GLY A 175 8.49 -23.09 -32.93
CA GLY A 175 8.84 -24.10 -31.93
C GLY A 175 8.16 -23.88 -30.56
N LEU A 176 8.02 -22.63 -30.11
CA LEU A 176 7.29 -22.30 -28.88
C LEU A 176 5.79 -22.62 -28.97
N TRP A 177 5.23 -22.61 -30.17
CA TRP A 177 3.82 -22.93 -30.43
C TRP A 177 3.60 -24.39 -30.86
N LEU A 178 4.58 -25.27 -30.65
CA LEU A 178 4.53 -26.68 -31.05
C LEU A 178 4.30 -26.89 -32.56
N ALA A 179 4.53 -25.87 -33.37
CA ALA A 179 4.49 -26.00 -34.82
C ALA A 179 5.76 -26.71 -35.32
N PRO A 180 5.70 -27.40 -36.47
CA PRO A 180 6.87 -28.10 -37.03
C PRO A 180 8.05 -27.12 -37.24
N VAL A 181 9.22 -27.50 -36.73
CA VAL A 181 10.49 -26.79 -36.96
C VAL A 181 11.54 -27.73 -37.56
N PRO A 182 12.55 -27.21 -38.27
CA PRO A 182 13.63 -28.03 -38.80
C PRO A 182 14.33 -28.84 -37.69
N SER A 183 14.79 -30.04 -38.04
CA SER A 183 15.71 -30.79 -37.19
C SER A 183 17.09 -30.11 -37.19
N PHE A 184 17.72 -30.09 -36.02
CA PHE A 184 19.09 -29.62 -35.85
C PHE A 184 20.01 -30.82 -35.67
N SER A 185 21.22 -30.76 -36.23
CA SER A 185 22.25 -31.77 -35.98
C SER A 185 22.72 -31.72 -34.54
N GLU A 186 23.34 -32.79 -34.07
CA GLU A 186 24.03 -32.76 -32.77
C GLU A 186 25.09 -31.63 -32.77
N PRO A 187 25.24 -30.91 -31.65
CA PRO A 187 24.67 -31.18 -30.32
C PRO A 187 23.28 -30.55 -30.06
N PHE A 188 22.63 -29.95 -31.06
CA PHE A 188 21.36 -29.21 -30.89
C PHE A 188 20.11 -30.04 -31.22
N GLY A 189 20.23 -31.37 -31.34
CA GLY A 189 19.09 -32.25 -31.66
C GLY A 189 17.93 -32.20 -30.64
N TRP A 190 18.18 -31.68 -29.44
CA TRP A 190 17.18 -31.45 -28.39
C TRP A 190 16.34 -30.18 -28.61
N LEU A 191 16.78 -29.25 -29.45
CA LEU A 191 16.25 -27.88 -29.53
C LEU A 191 14.74 -27.82 -29.87
N PRO A 192 14.20 -28.57 -30.85
CA PRO A 192 12.77 -28.58 -31.15
C PRO A 192 11.92 -28.98 -29.93
N LEU A 193 12.35 -30.01 -29.20
CA LEU A 193 11.67 -30.47 -27.99
C LEU A 193 11.78 -29.43 -26.87
N GLY A 194 12.97 -28.83 -26.69
CA GLY A 194 13.21 -27.78 -25.70
C GLY A 194 12.34 -26.54 -25.92
N LEU A 195 12.17 -26.11 -27.17
CA LEU A 195 11.28 -25.00 -27.53
C LEU A 195 9.82 -25.34 -27.20
N GLY A 196 9.35 -26.54 -27.51
CA GLY A 196 8.01 -26.98 -27.18
C GLY A 196 7.74 -27.00 -25.67
N VAL A 197 8.66 -27.58 -24.89
CA VAL A 197 8.56 -27.61 -23.42
C VAL A 197 8.59 -26.19 -22.83
N LEU A 198 9.46 -25.32 -23.34
CA LEU A 198 9.55 -23.93 -22.92
C LEU A 198 8.25 -23.17 -23.20
N GLY A 199 7.64 -23.39 -24.36
CA GLY A 199 6.35 -22.81 -24.75
C GLY A 199 5.20 -23.26 -23.85
N ILE A 200 5.09 -24.56 -23.58
CA ILE A 200 4.09 -25.14 -22.66
C ILE A 200 4.27 -24.56 -21.25
N ALA A 201 5.50 -24.54 -20.74
CA ALA A 201 5.80 -24.03 -19.41
C ALA A 201 5.46 -22.53 -19.27
N ALA A 202 5.79 -21.72 -20.28
CA ALA A 202 5.48 -20.30 -20.29
C ALA A 202 3.96 -20.06 -20.34
N THR A 203 3.26 -20.78 -21.21
CA THR A 203 1.80 -20.67 -21.37
C THR A 203 1.07 -21.10 -20.10
N GLY A 204 1.45 -22.23 -19.51
CA GLY A 204 0.89 -22.70 -18.24
C GLY A 204 1.14 -21.72 -17.09
N THR A 205 2.33 -21.12 -17.03
CA THR A 205 2.66 -20.11 -16.01
C THR A 205 1.84 -18.83 -16.19
N ILE A 206 1.69 -18.34 -17.43
CA ILE A 206 0.86 -17.17 -17.74
C ILE A 206 -0.60 -17.45 -17.42
N GLY A 207 -1.13 -18.61 -17.83
CA GLY A 207 -2.49 -19.05 -17.50
C GLY A 207 -2.73 -19.11 -15.99
N ALA A 208 -1.83 -19.72 -15.23
CA ALA A 208 -1.91 -19.77 -13.77
C ALA A 208 -1.87 -18.38 -13.12
N LEU A 209 -1.11 -17.43 -13.68
CA LEU A 209 -1.06 -16.04 -13.19
C LEU A 209 -2.34 -15.26 -13.50
N LEU A 210 -2.94 -15.46 -14.67
CA LEU A 210 -4.19 -14.81 -15.09
C LEU A 210 -5.40 -15.37 -14.35
N LEU A 211 -5.41 -16.68 -14.06
CA LEU A 211 -6.47 -17.37 -13.32
C LEU A 211 -6.30 -17.28 -11.79
N ALA A 212 -5.16 -16.80 -11.29
CA ALA A 212 -4.96 -16.60 -9.87
C ALA A 212 -5.96 -15.55 -9.34
N PRO A 213 -6.65 -15.81 -8.22
CA PRO A 213 -7.67 -14.90 -7.72
C PRO A 213 -7.06 -13.52 -7.47
N LEU A 214 -7.62 -12.51 -8.13
CA LEU A 214 -7.30 -11.10 -7.87
C LEU A 214 -7.62 -10.77 -6.40
N ARG A 215 -6.97 -9.73 -5.85
CA ARG A 215 -7.19 -9.31 -4.45
C ARG A 215 -8.69 -9.19 -4.19
N PRO A 216 -9.25 -9.86 -3.15
CA PRO A 216 -10.55 -9.51 -2.67
C PRO A 216 -10.39 -8.11 -2.08
N ILE A 217 -11.23 -7.17 -2.52
CA ILE A 217 -11.42 -5.94 -1.79
C ILE A 217 -12.00 -6.39 -0.45
N LEU A 218 -11.19 -6.33 0.62
CA LEU A 218 -11.67 -6.61 1.97
C LEU A 218 -12.58 -5.44 2.35
N VAL A 219 -13.85 -5.55 2.01
CA VAL A 219 -14.89 -4.69 2.57
C VAL A 219 -15.07 -5.14 4.01
N SER A 220 -14.91 -4.21 4.94
CA SER A 220 -15.22 -4.51 6.34
C SER A 220 -16.69 -4.89 6.45
N SER A 221 -16.98 -5.97 7.17
CA SER A 221 -18.36 -6.33 7.46
C SER A 221 -19.02 -5.22 8.31
N ALA A 222 -20.34 -5.05 8.17
CA ALA A 222 -21.11 -4.12 8.99
C ALA A 222 -20.94 -4.44 10.49
N LEU A 223 -20.94 -5.73 10.84
CA LEU A 223 -20.71 -6.22 12.21
C LEU A 223 -19.36 -5.77 12.78
N ASP A 224 -18.29 -5.82 11.98
CA ASP A 224 -16.95 -5.38 12.39
C ASP A 224 -16.92 -3.87 12.68
N ARG A 225 -17.60 -3.06 11.84
CA ARG A 225 -17.75 -1.62 12.07
C ARG A 225 -18.55 -1.32 13.33
N SER A 226 -19.65 -2.04 13.59
CA SER A 226 -20.46 -1.85 14.81
C SER A 226 -19.65 -2.18 16.07
N ARG A 227 -18.85 -3.26 16.07
CA ARG A 227 -17.93 -3.57 17.16
C ARG A 227 -16.88 -2.48 17.34
N ALA A 228 -16.30 -1.98 16.25
CA ALA A 228 -15.33 -0.90 16.29
C ALA A 228 -15.93 0.38 16.88
N ALA A 229 -17.18 0.71 16.55
CA ALA A 229 -17.89 1.86 17.09
C ALA A 229 -18.06 1.76 18.61
N ALA A 230 -18.43 0.58 19.12
CA ALA A 230 -18.51 0.33 20.56
C ALA A 230 -17.15 0.54 21.25
N LEU A 231 -16.05 0.03 20.66
CA LEU A 231 -14.71 0.21 21.22
C LEU A 231 -14.26 1.68 21.20
N VAL A 232 -14.56 2.41 20.12
CA VAL A 232 -14.28 3.85 20.00
C VAL A 232 -15.05 4.66 21.03
N ARG A 233 -16.30 4.29 21.34
CA ARG A 233 -17.08 4.95 22.41
C ARG A 233 -16.46 4.77 23.79
N ILE A 234 -15.84 3.63 24.06
CA ILE A 234 -15.26 3.32 25.38
C ILE A 234 -13.83 3.89 25.51
N HIS A 235 -13.01 3.75 24.47
CA HIS A 235 -11.56 4.03 24.53
C HIS A 235 -11.06 5.13 23.58
N GLY A 236 -11.94 5.72 22.76
CA GLY A 236 -11.56 6.73 21.77
C GLY A 236 -11.26 8.09 22.39
N SER A 237 -10.00 8.31 22.78
CA SER A 237 -9.52 9.57 23.37
C SER A 237 -8.78 10.50 22.40
N ASP A 238 -8.28 9.96 21.28
CA ASP A 238 -7.61 10.73 20.24
C ASP A 238 -8.60 11.33 19.24
N THR A 239 -8.31 12.51 18.69
CA THR A 239 -9.17 13.22 17.73
C THR A 239 -9.37 12.46 16.42
N LEU A 240 -8.53 11.48 16.10
CA LEU A 240 -8.64 10.61 14.93
C LEU A 240 -9.29 9.25 15.24
N SER A 241 -9.87 9.06 16.44
CA SER A 241 -10.45 7.76 16.85
C SER A 241 -11.69 7.39 16.03
N ALA A 242 -12.65 8.31 15.89
CA ALA A 242 -13.88 8.09 15.14
C ALA A 242 -13.64 7.85 13.63
N PHE A 243 -12.56 8.41 13.08
CA PHE A 243 -12.17 8.24 11.68
C PHE A 243 -11.83 6.79 11.33
N LYS A 244 -11.57 5.95 12.34
CA LYS A 244 -11.34 4.52 12.17
C LYS A 244 -12.60 3.73 11.84
N LEU A 245 -13.77 4.36 11.89
CA LEU A 245 -15.05 3.76 11.52
C LEU A 245 -15.36 3.84 10.02
N ARG A 246 -14.50 4.51 9.24
CA ARG A 246 -14.63 4.55 7.78
C ARG A 246 -14.82 3.15 7.17
N GLY A 247 -15.61 3.09 6.11
CA GLY A 247 -15.96 1.86 5.41
C GLY A 247 -14.81 1.26 4.60
N ASP A 248 -13.83 2.08 4.19
CA ASP A 248 -12.68 1.65 3.38
C ASP A 248 -11.49 1.14 4.20
N LEU A 249 -11.56 1.23 5.54
CA LEU A 249 -10.54 0.74 6.45
C LEU A 249 -10.76 -0.73 6.79
N VAL A 250 -9.66 -1.48 6.85
CA VAL A 250 -9.62 -2.82 7.43
C VAL A 250 -9.21 -2.68 8.89
N ARG A 251 -9.81 -3.47 9.77
CA ARG A 251 -9.53 -3.45 11.22
C ARG A 251 -8.92 -4.77 11.65
N ARG A 252 -7.90 -4.69 12.50
CA ARG A 252 -7.31 -5.84 13.16
C ARG A 252 -7.46 -5.69 14.67
N TRP A 253 -7.92 -6.76 15.28
CA TRP A 253 -8.25 -6.81 16.70
C TRP A 253 -7.16 -7.51 17.49
N SER A 254 -7.01 -7.10 18.74
CA SER A 254 -6.21 -7.83 19.72
C SER A 254 -6.88 -9.17 20.02
N PRO A 255 -6.13 -10.18 20.48
CA PRO A 255 -6.70 -11.51 20.78
C PRO A 255 -7.84 -11.47 21.81
N ASP A 256 -7.80 -10.53 22.75
CA ASP A 256 -8.81 -10.28 23.78
C ASP A 256 -9.97 -9.38 23.31
N GLY A 257 -9.88 -8.79 22.11
CA GLY A 257 -10.92 -7.92 21.54
C GLY A 257 -10.99 -6.50 22.10
N ASN A 258 -10.13 -6.14 23.07
CA ASN A 258 -10.16 -4.84 23.75
C ASN A 258 -9.34 -3.74 23.06
N ALA A 259 -8.65 -4.06 21.97
CA ALA A 259 -7.92 -3.10 21.18
C ALA A 259 -8.04 -3.38 19.68
N MET A 260 -7.95 -2.33 18.88
CA MET A 260 -8.11 -2.39 17.44
C MET A 260 -7.16 -1.41 16.74
N ALA A 261 -6.49 -1.87 15.68
CA ALA A 261 -5.78 -1.02 14.74
C ALA A 261 -6.49 -1.02 13.38
N ALA A 262 -6.83 0.17 12.89
CA ALA A 262 -7.37 0.35 11.54
C ALA A 262 -6.24 0.64 10.54
N TYR A 263 -6.29 0.02 9.36
CA TYR A 263 -5.21 0.09 8.38
C TYR A 263 -5.70 -0.07 6.94
N ARG A 264 -4.84 0.34 6.00
CA ARG A 264 -4.94 -0.03 4.57
C ARG A 264 -3.58 -0.47 4.05
N VAL A 265 -3.60 -1.23 2.97
CA VAL A 265 -2.37 -1.66 2.27
C VAL A 265 -2.27 -0.91 0.94
N GLU A 266 -1.29 -0.03 0.82
CA GLU A 266 -1.03 0.72 -0.42
C GLU A 266 0.47 0.81 -0.70
N ALA A 267 0.85 0.79 -1.98
CA ALA A 267 2.25 0.69 -2.42
C ALA A 267 3.06 -0.47 -1.76
N GLY A 268 2.38 -1.49 -1.22
CA GLY A 268 2.95 -2.58 -0.42
C GLY A 268 3.55 -2.13 0.92
N THR A 269 2.94 -1.10 1.49
CA THR A 269 3.04 -0.67 2.87
C THR A 269 1.69 -0.97 3.54
N LEU A 270 1.73 -1.62 4.70
CA LEU A 270 0.63 -1.61 5.64
C LEU A 270 0.71 -0.30 6.43
N LEU A 271 -0.23 0.60 6.17
CA LEU A 271 -0.30 1.90 6.81
C LEU A 271 -1.45 1.91 7.82
N LEU A 272 -1.14 2.18 9.09
CA LEU A 272 -2.13 2.40 10.15
C LEU A 272 -2.72 3.81 10.04
N ALA A 273 -4.02 3.92 10.32
CA ALA A 273 -4.74 5.19 10.41
C ALA A 273 -4.68 5.72 11.85
N GLY A 274 -3.67 6.54 12.14
CA GLY A 274 -3.39 7.05 13.47
C GLY A 274 -3.04 5.96 14.49
N ASP A 275 -3.32 6.26 15.76
CA ASP A 275 -3.07 5.39 16.90
C ASP A 275 -4.04 4.20 16.92
N PRO A 276 -3.73 3.06 17.54
CA PRO A 276 -4.73 2.06 17.90
C PRO A 276 -5.82 2.64 18.83
N VAL A 277 -7.00 2.02 18.84
CA VAL A 277 -8.06 2.30 19.82
C VAL A 277 -8.10 1.17 20.82
N GLY A 278 -8.10 1.48 22.10
CA GLY A 278 -8.11 0.53 23.21
C GLY A 278 -7.37 1.10 24.42
N PRO A 279 -7.18 0.30 25.49
CA PRO A 279 -6.34 0.70 26.61
C PRO A 279 -4.91 1.02 26.13
N THR A 280 -4.31 2.09 26.65
CA THR A 280 -2.95 2.53 26.24
C THR A 280 -1.90 1.43 26.44
N ALA A 281 -2.06 0.57 27.45
CA ALA A 281 -1.21 -0.60 27.68
C ALA A 281 -1.20 -1.61 26.51
N ALA A 282 -2.29 -1.67 25.72
CA ALA A 282 -2.40 -2.57 24.58
C ALA A 282 -1.76 -2.02 23.29
N HIS A 283 -1.40 -0.74 23.23
CA HIS A 283 -0.89 -0.10 22.00
C HIS A 283 0.42 -0.72 21.51
N CYS A 284 1.36 -1.01 22.42
CA CYS A 284 2.62 -1.64 22.07
C CYS A 284 2.39 -3.06 21.52
N ALA A 285 1.60 -3.88 22.21
CA ALA A 285 1.25 -5.24 21.77
C ALA A 285 0.54 -5.24 20.41
N MET A 286 -0.39 -4.31 20.19
CA MET A 286 -1.06 -4.12 18.90
C MET A 286 -0.06 -3.81 17.79
N LEU A 287 0.90 -2.91 18.05
CA LEU A 287 1.93 -2.57 17.08
C LEU A 287 2.82 -3.76 16.73
N GLU A 288 3.16 -4.60 17.71
CA GLU A 288 3.90 -5.84 17.48
C GLU A 288 3.11 -6.85 16.64
N GLN A 289 1.81 -6.98 16.91
CA GLN A 289 0.90 -7.82 16.11
C GLN A 289 0.81 -7.32 14.67
N MET A 290 0.67 -6.01 14.46
CA MET A 290 0.64 -5.39 13.13
C MET A 290 1.98 -5.57 12.41
N ARG A 291 3.09 -5.49 13.12
CA ARG A 291 4.44 -5.75 12.59
C ARG A 291 4.62 -7.21 12.17
N ALA A 292 4.18 -8.16 12.99
CA ALA A 292 4.21 -9.57 12.64
C ALA A 292 3.37 -9.84 11.39
N TYR A 293 2.17 -9.26 11.31
CA TYR A 293 1.30 -9.36 10.15
C TYR A 293 1.91 -8.73 8.89
N ALA A 294 2.49 -7.53 8.99
CA ALA A 294 3.19 -6.89 7.87
C ALA A 294 4.36 -7.75 7.37
N ARG A 295 5.17 -8.31 8.28
CA ARG A 295 6.28 -9.20 7.93
C ARG A 295 5.83 -10.50 7.27
N GLU A 296 4.75 -11.10 7.75
CA GLU A 296 4.15 -12.29 7.15
C GLU A 296 3.70 -12.04 5.70
N HIS A 297 3.29 -10.82 5.37
CA HIS A 297 2.82 -10.46 4.03
C HIS A 297 3.90 -9.77 3.16
N GLY A 298 5.09 -9.50 3.71
CA GLY A 298 6.19 -8.83 3.03
C GLY A 298 5.92 -7.35 2.77
N LEU A 299 5.15 -6.74 3.67
CA LEU A 299 4.77 -5.33 3.66
C LEU A 299 5.70 -4.54 4.58
N ALA A 300 6.00 -3.29 4.20
CA ALA A 300 6.53 -2.33 5.16
C ALA A 300 5.42 -1.94 6.15
N LEU A 301 5.74 -1.72 7.43
CA LEU A 301 4.79 -1.16 8.39
C LEU A 301 5.04 0.35 8.56
N GLY A 302 3.95 1.12 8.60
CA GLY A 302 3.96 2.51 9.04
C GLY A 302 2.62 2.95 9.63
N ALA A 303 2.59 4.16 10.18
CA ALA A 303 1.36 4.83 10.63
C ALA A 303 1.41 6.29 10.20
N VAL A 304 0.27 6.89 9.89
CA VAL A 304 0.14 8.32 9.56
C VAL A 304 -0.87 8.97 10.51
N GLY A 305 -0.59 10.20 10.93
CA GLY A 305 -1.43 10.90 11.90
C GLY A 305 -1.24 10.42 13.35
N ALA A 306 -0.12 9.75 13.66
CA ALA A 306 0.14 9.24 15.00
C ALA A 306 0.25 10.39 16.01
N SER A 307 -0.35 10.21 17.19
CA SER A 307 -0.19 11.15 18.30
C SER A 307 1.21 11.06 18.91
N GLU A 308 1.60 12.10 19.64
CA GLU A 308 2.84 12.09 20.42
C GLU A 308 2.88 10.93 21.44
N ALA A 309 1.78 10.66 22.15
CA ALA A 309 1.71 9.56 23.11
C ALA A 309 1.94 8.18 22.46
N PHE A 310 1.45 7.97 21.23
CA PHE A 310 1.67 6.73 20.51
C PHE A 310 3.11 6.61 19.97
N THR A 311 3.80 7.72 19.69
CA THR A 311 5.21 7.66 19.27
C THR A 311 6.10 7.03 20.34
N GLU A 312 5.79 7.21 21.63
CA GLU A 312 6.55 6.57 22.72
C GLU A 312 6.34 5.06 22.75
N SER A 313 5.09 4.60 22.62
CA SER A 313 4.78 3.16 22.44
C SER A 313 5.49 2.60 21.21
N ALA A 314 5.53 3.36 20.11
CA ALA A 314 6.17 2.95 18.88
C ALA A 314 7.70 2.87 19.00
N ARG A 315 8.32 3.78 19.76
CA ARG A 315 9.75 3.78 20.05
C ARG A 315 10.16 2.55 20.86
N GLN A 316 9.35 2.15 21.84
CA GLN A 316 9.55 0.89 22.60
C GLN A 316 9.49 -0.34 21.69
N ALA A 317 8.59 -0.33 20.70
CA ALA A 317 8.53 -1.36 19.67
C ALA A 317 9.66 -1.25 18.62
N GLY A 318 10.58 -0.28 18.73
CA GLY A 318 11.71 -0.09 17.82
C GLY A 318 11.37 0.59 16.49
N MET A 319 10.22 1.27 16.41
CA MET A 319 9.88 2.12 15.28
C MET A 319 10.50 3.51 15.45
N ARG A 320 10.65 4.18 14.31
CA ARG A 320 11.07 5.58 14.22
C ARG A 320 9.85 6.43 13.87
N HIS A 321 9.90 7.69 14.25
CA HIS A 321 8.88 8.68 13.91
C HIS A 321 9.52 9.84 13.15
N LEU A 322 8.74 10.46 12.29
CA LEU A 322 9.04 11.72 11.63
C LEU A 322 7.86 12.65 11.88
N TYR A 323 8.13 13.88 12.32
CA TYR A 323 7.09 14.89 12.43
C TYR A 323 6.37 15.06 11.08
N LEU A 324 5.05 15.15 11.06
CA LEU A 324 4.27 15.27 9.84
C LEU A 324 3.65 16.66 9.72
N GLY A 325 3.19 17.22 10.84
CA GLY A 325 2.51 18.51 10.89
C GLY A 325 1.78 18.69 12.20
N ASP A 326 0.91 19.69 12.24
CA ASP A 326 0.17 20.07 13.44
C ASP A 326 -1.33 20.01 13.18
N GLU A 327 -2.07 19.51 14.16
CA GLU A 327 -3.51 19.69 14.28
C GLU A 327 -3.80 21.02 15.01
N ALA A 328 -4.75 21.79 14.48
CA ALA A 328 -5.13 23.07 15.07
C ALA A 328 -6.26 22.86 16.09
N MET A 329 -5.92 22.91 17.38
CA MET A 329 -6.89 22.79 18.48
C MET A 329 -7.37 24.18 18.92
N LEU A 330 -8.68 24.38 18.97
CA LEU A 330 -9.32 25.61 19.45
C LEU A 330 -10.09 25.35 20.74
N ALA A 331 -9.90 26.23 21.72
CA ALA A 331 -10.77 26.28 22.89
C ALA A 331 -12.15 26.80 22.51
N THR A 332 -13.20 26.21 23.09
CA THR A 332 -14.58 26.69 22.96
C THR A 332 -14.85 27.84 23.94
N GLY A 333 -15.99 28.51 23.76
CA GLY A 333 -16.42 29.66 24.55
C GLY A 333 -16.50 30.95 23.73
N ALA A 334 -16.73 32.07 24.43
CA ALA A 334 -16.83 33.38 23.80
C ALA A 334 -15.44 33.83 23.31
N MET A 335 -15.20 33.67 22.00
CA MET A 335 -13.96 34.15 21.39
C MET A 335 -13.93 35.68 21.42
N ASP A 336 -12.97 36.27 22.14
CA ASP A 336 -12.79 37.72 22.12
C ASP A 336 -12.28 38.18 20.75
N LEU A 337 -13.16 38.83 19.99
CA LEU A 337 -12.83 39.38 18.68
C LEU A 337 -12.44 40.86 18.75
N SER A 338 -12.43 41.50 19.93
CA SER A 338 -12.27 42.96 20.08
C SER A 338 -10.85 43.45 19.75
N GLY A 339 -9.84 42.61 19.99
CA GLY A 339 -8.42 42.92 19.77
C GLY A 339 -8.07 43.36 18.34
N GLY A 340 -7.01 44.18 18.23
CA GLY A 340 -6.51 44.70 16.95
C GLY A 340 -6.02 43.60 15.99
N ALA A 341 -5.37 42.56 16.52
CA ALA A 341 -4.89 41.41 15.76
C ALA A 341 -6.02 40.64 15.04
N ARG A 342 -7.22 40.62 15.61
CA ARG A 342 -8.41 39.91 15.08
C ARG A 342 -9.35 40.82 14.28
N LYS A 343 -8.92 42.04 13.91
CA LYS A 343 -9.74 43.01 13.15
C LYS A 343 -10.24 42.45 11.82
N SER A 344 -9.41 41.67 11.11
CA SER A 344 -9.79 41.04 9.83
C SER A 344 -10.87 39.97 10.04
N LEU A 345 -10.69 39.11 11.06
CA LEU A 345 -11.65 38.08 11.45
C LEU A 345 -12.99 38.70 11.87
N ARG A 346 -12.96 39.69 12.77
CA ARG A 346 -14.15 40.45 13.20
C ARG A 346 -14.90 41.07 12.03
N LYS A 347 -14.19 41.68 11.07
CA LYS A 347 -14.82 42.26 9.86
C LYS A 347 -15.49 41.20 8.98
N ALA A 348 -14.89 40.01 8.85
CA ALA A 348 -15.44 38.90 8.07
C ALA A 348 -16.72 38.36 8.71
N VAL A 349 -16.68 38.05 10.01
CA VAL A 349 -17.82 37.57 10.80
C VAL A 349 -18.99 38.57 10.77
N ASN A 350 -18.72 39.85 11.07
CA ASN A 350 -19.76 40.88 11.07
C ASN A 350 -20.35 41.15 9.68
N ARG A 351 -19.61 40.88 8.60
CA ARG A 351 -20.15 40.99 7.23
C ARG A 351 -21.15 39.88 6.95
N VAL A 352 -20.80 38.64 7.28
CA VAL A 352 -21.66 37.47 7.09
C VAL A 352 -22.94 37.62 7.92
N ALA A 353 -22.82 38.02 9.19
CA ALA A 353 -23.96 38.27 10.07
C ALA A 353 -24.89 39.38 9.53
N ARG A 354 -24.33 40.50 9.04
CA ARG A 354 -25.12 41.59 8.41
C ARG A 354 -25.84 41.16 7.14
N ASN A 355 -25.33 40.16 6.43
CA ASN A 355 -25.98 39.56 5.27
C ASN A 355 -27.08 38.54 5.66
N GLY A 356 -27.49 38.49 6.93
CA GLY A 356 -28.61 37.68 7.41
C GLY A 356 -28.27 36.21 7.65
N TYR A 357 -26.99 35.83 7.63
CA TYR A 357 -26.59 34.45 7.89
C TYR A 357 -26.74 34.08 9.36
N ARG A 358 -27.21 32.87 9.61
CA ARG A 358 -27.35 32.29 10.96
C ARG A 358 -26.69 30.92 10.99
N ALA A 359 -26.06 30.59 12.11
CA ALA A 359 -25.51 29.26 12.37
C ALA A 359 -26.38 28.53 13.40
N GLU A 360 -26.58 27.23 13.22
CA GLU A 360 -27.29 26.34 14.12
C GLU A 360 -26.44 25.08 14.35
N LEU A 361 -26.48 24.52 15.55
CA LEU A 361 -25.81 23.26 15.87
C LEU A 361 -26.88 22.19 16.05
N SER A 362 -26.67 21.02 15.46
CA SER A 362 -27.55 19.85 15.62
C SER A 362 -26.73 18.57 15.62
N THR A 363 -27.26 17.50 16.18
CA THR A 363 -26.67 16.16 16.03
C THR A 363 -27.06 15.54 14.70
N VAL A 364 -26.27 14.60 14.18
CA VAL A 364 -26.59 13.86 12.95
C VAL A 364 -27.93 13.13 13.07
N ALA A 365 -28.25 12.62 14.26
CA ALA A 365 -29.53 11.98 14.55
C ALA A 365 -30.74 12.91 14.38
N GLU A 366 -30.62 14.17 14.80
CA GLU A 366 -31.70 15.18 14.75
C GLU A 366 -31.95 15.75 13.34
N LEU A 367 -31.01 15.56 12.40
CA LEU A 367 -31.15 16.09 11.05
C LEU A 367 -32.37 15.49 10.34
N THR A 368 -33.28 16.35 9.89
CA THR A 368 -34.40 15.95 9.03
C THR A 368 -33.90 15.43 7.67
N PRO A 369 -34.64 14.54 6.98
CA PRO A 369 -34.26 14.06 5.65
C PRO A 369 -33.98 15.20 4.66
N ALA A 370 -34.81 16.25 4.67
CA ALA A 370 -34.63 17.43 3.82
C ALA A 370 -33.33 18.18 4.11
N ALA A 371 -32.93 18.32 5.39
CA ALA A 371 -31.68 18.94 5.77
C ALA A 371 -30.47 18.09 5.34
N ARG A 372 -30.56 16.76 5.46
CA ARG A 372 -29.53 15.82 5.00
C ARG A 372 -29.30 15.95 3.49
N ASP A 373 -30.38 15.96 2.71
CA ASP A 373 -30.32 16.13 1.25
C ASP A 373 -29.71 17.48 0.84
N GLU A 374 -29.98 18.53 1.62
CA GLU A 374 -29.39 19.85 1.38
C GLU A 374 -27.89 19.90 1.69
N LEU A 375 -27.45 19.27 2.78
CA LEU A 375 -26.03 19.17 3.13
C LEU A 375 -25.24 18.32 2.12
N GLU A 376 -25.83 17.22 1.63
CA GLU A 376 -25.20 16.40 0.58
C GLU A 376 -25.08 17.18 -0.72
N ARG A 377 -26.11 17.94 -1.10
CA ARG A 377 -26.07 18.86 -2.25
C ARG A 377 -24.96 19.91 -2.14
N VAL A 378 -24.79 20.50 -0.95
CA VAL A 378 -23.67 21.44 -0.69
C VAL A 378 -22.32 20.71 -0.83
N SER A 379 -22.24 19.46 -0.37
CA SER A 379 -21.03 18.63 -0.50
C SER A 379 -20.66 18.31 -1.94
N GLU A 380 -21.63 17.86 -2.73
CA GLU A 380 -21.45 17.55 -4.13
C GLU A 380 -20.96 18.77 -4.92
N ARG A 381 -21.61 19.92 -4.72
CA ARG A 381 -21.20 21.20 -5.34
C ARG A 381 -19.81 21.64 -4.90
N TRP A 382 -19.45 21.41 -3.64
CA TRP A 382 -18.12 21.73 -3.14
C TRP A 382 -17.05 20.82 -3.77
N ARG A 383 -17.34 19.52 -3.91
CA ARG A 383 -16.44 18.53 -4.52
C ARG A 383 -16.20 18.79 -6.01
N ASP A 384 -17.17 19.38 -6.73
CA ASP A 384 -17.02 19.76 -8.14
C ASP A 384 -16.54 18.58 -9.02
N GLY A 385 -17.16 17.41 -8.82
CA GLY A 385 -16.81 16.17 -9.53
C GLY A 385 -15.59 15.42 -8.99
N ALA A 386 -14.85 15.96 -8.01
CA ALA A 386 -13.77 15.23 -7.35
C ALA A 386 -14.30 14.08 -6.46
N PRO A 387 -13.59 12.93 -6.41
CA PRO A 387 -13.93 11.87 -5.47
C PRO A 387 -13.67 12.31 -4.02
N GLU A 388 -14.38 11.69 -3.08
CA GLU A 388 -14.13 11.88 -1.65
C GLU A 388 -12.69 11.46 -1.30
N ARG A 389 -12.00 12.30 -0.54
CA ARG A 389 -10.60 12.07 -0.14
C ARG A 389 -10.55 11.70 1.33
N GLY A 390 -9.48 11.01 1.73
CA GLY A 390 -9.18 10.79 3.14
C GLY A 390 -8.79 9.36 3.48
N PHE A 391 -8.01 9.25 4.55
CA PHE A 391 -7.67 7.98 5.17
C PHE A 391 -7.70 8.11 6.69
N SER A 392 -6.69 8.75 7.29
CA SER A 392 -6.58 8.87 8.75
C SER A 392 -7.15 10.17 9.30
N MET A 393 -7.22 11.21 8.47
CA MET A 393 -7.53 12.59 8.89
C MET A 393 -8.80 13.18 8.27
N ALA A 394 -9.57 12.40 7.51
CA ALA A 394 -10.85 12.82 6.97
C ALA A 394 -11.85 11.66 7.04
N HIS A 395 -13.11 11.95 7.35
CA HIS A 395 -14.17 10.94 7.43
C HIS A 395 -14.76 10.68 6.03
N ASP A 396 -15.53 9.61 5.84
CA ASP A 396 -16.05 9.21 4.51
C ASP A 396 -17.55 9.42 4.32
N ALA A 397 -18.30 9.72 5.39
CA ALA A 397 -19.74 9.93 5.31
C ALA A 397 -20.20 11.10 6.18
N LEU A 398 -21.16 11.89 5.70
CA LEU A 398 -21.82 12.91 6.51
C LEU A 398 -22.79 12.28 7.52
N VAL A 399 -23.48 11.22 7.09
CA VAL A 399 -24.42 10.47 7.92
C VAL A 399 -23.85 9.07 8.10
N ASP A 400 -23.32 8.79 9.30
CA ASP A 400 -22.90 7.45 9.71
C ASP A 400 -23.80 7.02 10.87
N GLU A 401 -24.60 5.95 10.65
CA GLU A 401 -25.53 5.42 11.66
C GLU A 401 -24.82 4.96 12.95
N LEU A 402 -23.51 4.73 12.89
CA LEU A 402 -22.68 4.36 14.04
C LEU A 402 -22.31 5.56 14.93
N LEU A 403 -22.47 6.78 14.42
CA LEU A 403 -22.15 8.05 15.07
C LEU A 403 -23.36 9.01 15.06
N PRO A 404 -24.52 8.63 15.63
CA PRO A 404 -25.70 9.50 15.71
C PRO A 404 -25.46 10.82 16.45
N ASP A 405 -24.48 10.82 17.35
CA ASP A 405 -24.01 11.92 18.19
C ASP A 405 -22.91 12.78 17.54
N ALA A 406 -22.54 12.49 16.29
CA ALA A 406 -21.75 13.43 15.50
C ALA A 406 -22.50 14.77 15.36
N LEU A 407 -21.76 15.87 15.33
CA LEU A 407 -22.31 17.22 15.39
C LEU A 407 -22.17 17.90 14.03
N VAL A 408 -23.20 18.64 13.62
CA VAL A 408 -23.17 19.45 12.41
C VAL A 408 -23.54 20.88 12.76
N LEU A 409 -22.60 21.79 12.54
CA LEU A 409 -22.88 23.22 12.52
C LEU A 409 -23.32 23.61 11.11
N ILE A 410 -24.54 24.12 10.98
CA ILE A 410 -25.18 24.47 9.72
C ILE A 410 -25.27 25.99 9.60
N ALA A 411 -24.77 26.56 8.49
CA ALA A 411 -24.94 27.98 8.19
C ALA A 411 -26.03 28.19 7.13
N ARG A 412 -27.09 28.90 7.52
CA ARG A 412 -28.22 29.28 6.66
C ARG A 412 -28.12 30.74 6.23
N ASP A 413 -28.53 31.04 5.00
CA ASP A 413 -28.71 32.43 4.54
C ASP A 413 -30.03 33.04 5.06
N GLY A 414 -30.26 34.33 4.77
CA GLY A 414 -31.50 35.02 5.16
C GLY A 414 -32.79 34.44 4.56
N GLY A 415 -32.68 33.59 3.52
CA GLY A 415 -33.80 32.84 2.94
C GLY A 415 -33.96 31.44 3.53
N GLY A 416 -33.19 31.09 4.57
CA GLY A 416 -33.27 29.79 5.25
C GLY A 416 -32.54 28.64 4.57
N ARG A 417 -31.86 28.86 3.44
CA ARG A 417 -31.13 27.79 2.71
C ARG A 417 -29.77 27.54 3.33
N ILE A 418 -29.35 26.28 3.40
CA ILE A 418 -28.00 25.90 3.87
C ILE A 418 -26.98 26.27 2.80
N ARG A 419 -26.00 27.09 3.19
CA ARG A 419 -24.92 27.54 2.30
C ARG A 419 -23.54 27.00 2.71
N GLY A 420 -23.44 26.38 3.88
CA GLY A 420 -22.23 25.76 4.37
C GLY A 420 -22.44 25.03 5.69
N PHE A 421 -21.51 24.15 6.03
CA PHE A 421 -21.53 23.43 7.28
C PHE A 421 -20.13 22.99 7.74
N LEU A 422 -20.01 22.75 9.05
CA LEU A 422 -18.90 22.06 9.68
C LEU A 422 -19.43 20.77 10.31
N HIS A 423 -18.79 19.65 10.02
CA HIS A 423 -19.13 18.34 10.56
C HIS A 423 -18.05 17.92 11.55
N PHE A 424 -18.44 17.58 12.78
CA PHE A 424 -17.53 17.20 13.86
C PHE A 424 -17.81 15.79 14.35
N MET A 425 -16.75 15.00 14.44
CA MET A 425 -16.71 13.70 15.07
C MET A 425 -16.53 13.85 16.58
N PRO A 426 -17.27 13.11 17.41
CA PRO A 426 -17.08 13.14 18.85
C PRO A 426 -15.77 12.45 19.24
N VAL A 427 -15.11 12.99 20.27
CA VAL A 427 -14.06 12.30 21.01
C VAL A 427 -14.68 11.88 22.35
N TYR A 428 -14.64 10.59 22.66
CA TYR A 428 -15.38 10.05 23.81
C TYR A 428 -14.59 10.08 25.11
N GLY A 429 -13.26 10.00 25.02
CA GLY A 429 -12.39 10.00 26.19
C GLY A 429 -12.17 11.36 26.84
N ARG A 430 -12.67 12.46 26.25
CA ARG A 430 -12.53 13.84 26.74
C ARG A 430 -13.52 14.78 26.04
N PRO A 431 -13.88 15.95 26.60
CA PRO A 431 -14.87 16.87 26.02
C PRO A 431 -14.33 17.61 24.78
N VAL A 432 -14.03 16.87 23.71
CA VAL A 432 -13.41 17.38 22.48
C VAL A 432 -14.17 16.91 21.25
N ALA A 433 -14.22 17.77 20.23
CA ALA A 433 -14.77 17.44 18.91
C ALA A 433 -13.69 17.52 17.83
N SER A 434 -13.78 16.70 16.78
CA SER A 434 -12.80 16.65 15.70
C SER A 434 -13.43 16.92 14.34
N LEU A 435 -12.97 17.94 13.62
CA LEU A 435 -13.55 18.33 12.35
C LEU A 435 -13.33 17.25 11.27
N GLY A 436 -14.42 16.65 10.81
CA GLY A 436 -14.45 15.73 9.67
C GLY A 436 -14.56 16.45 8.34
N PHE A 437 -15.54 17.37 8.20
CA PHE A 437 -15.75 18.14 6.97
C PHE A 437 -15.93 19.63 7.25
N MET A 438 -15.40 20.44 6.35
CA MET A 438 -15.63 21.88 6.28
C MET A 438 -16.02 22.23 4.86
N ARG A 439 -17.32 22.47 4.63
CA ARG A 439 -17.88 22.62 3.28
C ARG A 439 -18.72 23.89 3.18
N ARG A 440 -18.63 24.57 2.05
CA ARG A 440 -19.45 25.75 1.73
C ARG A 440 -19.69 25.87 0.25
N GLU A 441 -20.77 26.53 -0.13
CA GLU A 441 -20.98 26.89 -1.53
C GLU A 441 -20.02 27.98 -1.99
N ARG A 442 -19.70 27.98 -3.29
CA ARG A 442 -18.82 29.01 -3.90
C ARG A 442 -19.47 30.39 -3.91
N ASP A 443 -20.78 30.44 -4.13
CA ASP A 443 -21.59 31.66 -4.13
C ASP A 443 -21.95 32.09 -2.70
N THR A 444 -20.94 32.35 -1.86
CA THR A 444 -21.13 32.80 -0.48
C THR A 444 -20.29 34.03 -0.18
N PRO A 445 -20.74 34.94 0.70
CA PRO A 445 -19.94 36.08 1.10
C PRO A 445 -18.59 35.64 1.66
N ASN A 446 -17.53 36.36 1.28
CA ASN A 446 -16.21 36.18 1.87
C ASN A 446 -16.29 36.29 3.39
N GLY A 447 -15.85 35.24 4.09
CA GLY A 447 -15.91 35.13 5.55
C GLY A 447 -16.83 34.05 6.09
N LEU A 448 -17.61 33.34 5.25
CA LEU A 448 -18.57 32.34 5.75
C LEU A 448 -17.89 31.22 6.57
N THR A 449 -16.72 30.75 6.15
CA THR A 449 -15.98 29.74 6.91
C THR A 449 -15.51 30.31 8.25
N GLU A 450 -14.96 31.52 8.27
CA GLU A 450 -14.60 32.22 9.51
C GLU A 450 -15.79 32.38 10.46
N PHE A 451 -16.95 32.78 9.93
CA PHE A 451 -18.21 32.87 10.67
C PHE A 451 -18.60 31.52 11.29
N MET A 452 -18.56 30.44 10.51
CA MET A 452 -18.87 29.09 11.00
C MET A 452 -17.91 28.65 12.11
N VAL A 453 -16.60 28.89 11.98
CA VAL A 453 -15.63 28.51 13.02
C VAL A 453 -15.87 29.27 14.33
N VAL A 454 -16.18 30.57 14.25
CA VAL A 454 -16.49 31.38 15.45
C VAL A 454 -17.80 30.92 16.11
N GLU A 455 -18.84 30.66 15.32
CA GLU A 455 -20.11 30.14 15.86
C GLU A 455 -19.98 28.71 16.40
N ALA A 456 -19.11 27.87 15.82
CA ALA A 456 -18.78 26.57 16.38
C ALA A 456 -18.15 26.70 17.76
N ALA A 457 -17.16 27.59 17.93
CA ALA A 457 -16.52 27.79 19.24
C ALA A 457 -17.54 28.17 20.33
N ARG A 458 -18.50 29.04 20.01
CA ARG A 458 -19.58 29.42 20.93
C ARG A 458 -20.52 28.24 21.22
N ARG A 459 -21.12 27.66 20.18
CA ARG A 459 -22.19 26.65 20.32
C ARG A 459 -21.70 25.31 20.86
N LEU A 460 -20.47 24.90 20.53
CA LEU A 460 -19.86 23.70 21.11
C LEU A 460 -19.61 23.90 22.61
N GLY A 461 -19.21 25.10 23.03
CA GLY A 461 -19.06 25.46 24.45
C GLY A 461 -20.37 25.38 25.22
N GLU A 462 -21.49 25.77 24.60
CA GLU A 462 -22.83 25.72 25.22
C GLU A 462 -23.29 24.29 25.57
N ILE A 463 -22.77 23.28 24.88
CA ILE A 463 -23.06 21.87 25.12
C ILE A 463 -21.95 21.14 25.91
N GLY A 464 -21.00 21.89 26.47
CA GLY A 464 -19.94 21.35 27.35
C GLY A 464 -18.74 20.73 26.63
N ILE A 465 -18.58 20.95 25.31
CA ILE A 465 -17.31 20.63 24.63
C ILE A 465 -16.31 21.74 24.97
N GLU A 466 -15.09 21.39 25.39
CA GLU A 466 -14.04 22.32 25.82
C GLU A 466 -13.08 22.71 24.70
N GLU A 467 -12.79 21.78 23.78
CA GLU A 467 -11.93 22.05 22.62
C GLU A 467 -12.48 21.40 21.34
N PHE A 468 -12.12 21.93 20.19
CA PHE A 468 -12.33 21.26 18.91
C PHE A 468 -11.15 21.41 17.97
N SER A 469 -10.90 20.36 17.18
CA SER A 469 -9.88 20.37 16.13
C SER A 469 -10.43 20.97 14.84
N LEU A 470 -9.66 21.84 14.20
CA LEU A 470 -9.88 22.32 12.83
C LEU A 470 -9.17 21.46 11.77
N ASN A 471 -8.90 20.20 12.10
CA ASN A 471 -8.18 19.23 11.28
C ASN A 471 -6.70 19.63 11.08
N PHE A 472 -5.99 18.78 10.34
CA PHE A 472 -4.55 18.76 10.18
C PHE A 472 -4.04 19.81 9.19
N ALA A 473 -3.08 20.62 9.64
CA ALA A 473 -2.25 21.46 8.80
C ALA A 473 -0.86 20.83 8.70
N ALA A 474 -0.52 20.33 7.51
CA ALA A 474 0.76 19.69 7.29
C ALA A 474 1.92 20.67 7.55
N HIS A 475 3.04 20.16 8.09
CA HIS A 475 4.35 20.85 8.05
C HIS A 475 4.46 22.23 8.72
N GLY A 476 3.62 22.56 9.71
CA GLY A 476 3.66 23.86 10.40
C GLY A 476 5.02 24.22 11.00
N ARG A 477 5.70 23.28 11.68
CA ARG A 477 6.98 23.55 12.38
C ARG A 477 8.20 23.68 11.46
N TRP A 478 8.38 22.81 10.46
CA TRP A 478 9.57 22.84 9.58
C TRP A 478 9.62 24.06 8.64
N LEU A 479 8.46 24.62 8.30
CA LEU A 479 8.37 25.87 7.56
C LEU A 479 8.70 27.09 8.43
N ARG A 480 8.45 26.99 9.75
CA ARG A 480 8.67 28.06 10.75
C ARG A 480 10.10 28.09 11.31
N ALA A 481 10.70 26.93 11.63
CA ALA A 481 12.03 26.83 12.23
C ALA A 481 12.67 25.41 12.05
N PRO A 482 13.40 25.13 10.95
CA PRO A 482 14.12 23.87 10.79
C PRO A 482 15.38 23.85 11.67
N GLU A 483 15.52 22.82 12.51
CA GLU A 483 16.61 22.70 13.49
C GLU A 483 17.84 21.98 12.88
N ASN A 484 17.63 21.08 11.91
CA ASN A 484 18.68 20.20 11.37
C ASN A 484 18.81 20.20 9.83
N VAL A 485 19.95 19.74 9.30
CA VAL A 485 20.23 19.67 7.83
C VAL A 485 19.19 18.83 7.08
N ILE A 486 18.78 17.69 7.67
CA ILE A 486 17.75 16.83 7.08
C ILE A 486 16.40 17.56 7.01
N GLU A 487 16.05 18.34 8.05
CA GLU A 487 14.82 19.13 8.08
C GLU A 487 14.87 20.27 7.05
N ARG A 488 16.03 20.89 6.83
CA ARG A 488 16.22 21.90 5.77
C ARG A 488 16.01 21.32 4.37
N VAL A 489 16.55 20.13 4.11
CA VAL A 489 16.37 19.43 2.81
C VAL A 489 14.91 19.00 2.62
N LEU A 490 14.28 18.43 3.66
CA LEU A 490 12.87 18.08 3.62
C LEU A 490 11.97 19.31 3.44
N ALA A 491 12.26 20.41 4.14
CA ALA A 491 11.55 21.68 3.97
C ALA A 491 11.69 22.24 2.54
N ALA A 492 12.87 22.11 1.91
CA ALA A 492 13.06 22.51 0.52
C ALA A 492 12.24 21.65 -0.46
N ILE A 493 12.23 20.32 -0.27
CA ILE A 493 11.40 19.39 -1.07
C ILE A 493 9.91 19.71 -0.91
N LEU A 494 9.47 19.99 0.32
CA LEU A 494 8.08 20.32 0.62
C LEU A 494 7.66 21.69 0.07
N ARG A 495 8.53 22.71 0.09
CA ARG A 495 8.28 24.01 -0.56
C ARG A 495 8.14 23.86 -2.07
N LEU A 496 8.93 22.98 -2.68
CA LEU A 496 8.77 22.64 -4.10
C LEU A 496 7.43 21.94 -4.36
N ALA A 497 6.94 21.17 -3.38
CA ALA A 497 5.71 20.42 -3.45
C ALA A 497 4.43 21.21 -3.07
N ASP A 498 4.58 22.42 -2.50
CA ASP A 498 3.47 23.26 -2.04
C ASP A 498 2.50 23.66 -3.18
N ARG A 499 3.00 23.69 -4.43
CA ARG A 499 2.19 23.87 -5.64
C ARG A 499 1.09 22.80 -5.79
N TRP A 500 1.27 21.62 -5.20
CA TRP A 500 0.31 20.51 -5.24
C TRP A 500 -0.52 20.35 -3.96
N PHE A 501 -0.07 20.86 -2.80
CA PHE A 501 -0.68 20.49 -1.51
C PHE A 501 -1.48 21.59 -0.79
N GLN A 502 -1.45 22.85 -1.24
CA GLN A 502 -2.20 23.99 -0.63
C GLN A 502 -2.03 24.16 0.90
N VAL A 503 -0.97 23.59 1.47
CA VAL A 503 -0.79 23.43 2.93
C VAL A 503 -0.66 24.78 3.62
N GLU A 504 0.04 25.71 2.99
CA GLU A 504 0.27 27.05 3.53
C GLU A 504 -1.01 27.88 3.64
N ARG A 505 -2.02 27.62 2.79
CA ARG A 505 -3.32 28.33 2.85
C ARG A 505 -4.14 27.89 4.06
N LEU A 506 -4.18 26.59 4.33
CA LEU A 506 -4.89 26.04 5.49
C LEU A 506 -4.19 26.44 6.79
N LEU A 507 -2.86 26.40 6.83
CA LEU A 507 -2.09 26.87 7.98
C LEU A 507 -2.36 28.34 8.29
N ARG A 508 -2.28 29.22 7.28
CA ARG A 508 -2.59 30.66 7.42
C ARG A 508 -4.05 30.92 7.81
N PHE A 509 -4.97 30.11 7.32
CA PHE A 509 -6.38 30.18 7.70
C PHE A 509 -6.55 29.85 9.19
N ASN A 510 -6.03 28.70 9.64
CA ASN A 510 -6.15 28.25 11.04
C ASN A 510 -5.45 29.20 12.01
N ALA A 511 -4.31 29.79 11.62
CA ALA A 511 -3.58 30.75 12.45
C ALA A 511 -4.39 31.99 12.83
N LYS A 512 -5.43 32.36 12.07
CA LYS A 512 -6.33 33.49 12.39
C LYS A 512 -7.09 33.33 13.71
N PHE A 513 -7.25 32.09 14.16
CA PHE A 513 -7.99 31.73 15.36
C PHE A 513 -7.08 31.45 16.57
N GLU A 514 -5.76 31.64 16.41
CA GLU A 514 -4.75 31.40 17.46
C GLU A 514 -4.87 30.01 18.13
N PRO A 515 -4.86 28.91 17.36
CA PRO A 515 -5.00 27.57 17.91
C PRO A 515 -3.75 27.13 18.68
N ARG A 516 -3.99 26.20 19.62
CA ARG A 516 -2.93 25.36 20.16
C ARG A 516 -2.56 24.31 19.11
N TRP A 517 -1.29 24.26 18.73
CA TRP A 517 -0.80 23.31 17.73
C TRP A 517 -0.43 21.99 18.40
N GLN A 518 -1.09 20.90 18.00
CA GLN A 518 -0.82 19.55 18.50
C GLN A 518 -0.08 18.73 17.43
N PRO A 519 1.14 18.23 17.69
CA PRO A 519 1.95 17.58 16.68
C PRO A 519 1.39 16.21 16.30
N ARG A 520 1.51 15.86 15.02
CA ARG A 520 1.20 14.55 14.45
C ARG A 520 2.41 13.99 13.72
N TYR A 521 2.53 12.66 13.73
CA TYR A 521 3.75 11.98 13.28
C TYR A 521 3.45 10.91 12.22
N LEU A 522 4.45 10.65 11.38
CA LEU A 522 4.56 9.51 10.49
C LEU A 522 5.49 8.48 11.12
N LEU A 523 5.00 7.27 11.36
CA LEU A 523 5.78 6.18 11.93
C LEU A 523 6.29 5.24 10.84
N PHE A 524 7.51 4.72 10.99
CA PHE A 524 8.14 3.77 10.08
C PHE A 524 9.16 2.88 10.81
N GLU A 525 9.34 1.64 10.36
CA GLU A 525 10.30 0.72 11.02
C GLU A 525 11.77 1.09 10.74
N HIS A 526 12.12 1.39 9.48
CA HIS A 526 13.50 1.61 9.04
C HIS A 526 13.58 2.81 8.09
N ALA A 527 14.69 3.55 8.11
CA ALA A 527 14.88 4.72 7.24
C ALA A 527 14.68 4.39 5.74
N ALA A 528 15.07 3.18 5.30
CA ALA A 528 14.86 2.72 3.93
C ALA A 528 13.37 2.53 3.56
N HIS A 529 12.47 2.39 4.53
CA HIS A 529 11.03 2.29 4.29
C HIS A 529 10.35 3.66 4.18
N LEU A 530 10.98 4.73 4.68
CA LEU A 530 10.38 6.07 4.74
C LEU A 530 9.83 6.57 3.40
N PRO A 531 10.57 6.53 2.26
CA PRO A 531 10.04 7.01 0.98
C PRO A 531 8.77 6.29 0.56
N ARG A 532 8.71 4.98 0.83
CA ARG A 532 7.58 4.12 0.49
C ARG A 532 6.38 4.33 1.41
N VAL A 533 6.62 4.53 2.70
CA VAL A 533 5.59 4.84 3.70
C VAL A 533 4.99 6.22 3.43
N ALA A 534 5.83 7.22 3.15
CA ALA A 534 5.40 8.56 2.79
C ALA A 534 4.58 8.56 1.48
N PHE A 535 5.02 7.83 0.46
CA PHE A 535 4.26 7.68 -0.79
C PHE A 535 2.89 7.03 -0.55
N ALA A 536 2.82 5.96 0.26
CA ALA A 536 1.56 5.32 0.62
C ALA A 536 0.62 6.29 1.36
N ALA A 537 1.16 7.08 2.30
CA ALA A 537 0.39 8.10 3.03
C ALA A 537 -0.16 9.17 2.09
N MET A 538 0.64 9.71 1.17
CA MET A 538 0.18 10.72 0.20
C MET A 538 -0.92 10.19 -0.73
N VAL A 539 -0.82 8.94 -1.18
CA VAL A 539 -1.85 8.31 -2.02
C VAL A 539 -3.13 8.10 -1.21
N LEU A 540 -3.04 7.60 0.02
CA LEU A 540 -4.20 7.28 0.85
C LEU A 540 -4.92 8.53 1.38
N GLU A 541 -4.20 9.58 1.77
CA GLU A 541 -4.79 10.87 2.16
C GLU A 541 -5.34 11.67 0.95
N GLY A 542 -5.23 11.15 -0.27
CA GLY A 542 -5.76 11.77 -1.49
C GLY A 542 -4.99 13.02 -1.95
N GLN A 543 -3.73 13.16 -1.51
CA GLN A 543 -2.83 14.23 -1.92
C GLN A 543 -2.22 13.97 -3.31
N LEU A 544 -2.09 12.69 -3.69
CA LEU A 544 -1.73 12.27 -5.04
C LEU A 544 -2.91 11.56 -5.71
N PRO A 545 -3.10 11.70 -7.03
CA PRO A 545 -4.09 10.90 -7.74
C PRO A 545 -3.76 9.43 -7.51
N ALA A 546 -4.71 8.67 -6.98
CA ALA A 546 -4.58 7.23 -6.89
C ALA A 546 -4.34 6.70 -8.33
N PRO A 547 -3.39 5.78 -8.56
CA PRO A 547 -3.28 5.13 -9.85
C PRO A 547 -4.66 4.54 -10.18
N ALA A 548 -5.21 4.92 -11.34
CA ALA A 548 -6.61 4.74 -11.68
C ALA A 548 -7.10 3.35 -11.24
N PRO A 549 -8.20 3.25 -10.48
CA PRO A 549 -8.83 1.97 -10.21
C PRO A 549 -9.38 1.44 -11.54
N THR A 550 -8.62 0.58 -12.20
CA THR A 550 -9.19 -0.30 -13.21
C THR A 550 -10.13 -1.24 -12.45
N LEU A 551 -11.43 -1.07 -12.73
CA LEU A 551 -12.60 -1.73 -12.16
C LEU A 551 -13.34 -0.89 -11.10
N ARG A 552 -14.40 -0.23 -11.59
CA ARG A 552 -15.53 0.29 -10.81
C ARG A 552 -15.97 -0.73 -9.77
N ALA A 553 -16.17 -0.25 -8.55
CA ALA A 553 -16.93 -0.95 -7.53
C ALA A 553 -18.32 -1.29 -8.09
N LEU A 554 -18.66 -2.58 -8.15
CA LEU A 554 -20.05 -2.99 -8.11
C LEU A 554 -20.50 -2.80 -6.66
N ARG A 555 -21.18 -1.68 -6.40
CA ARG A 555 -21.97 -1.47 -5.20
C ARG A 555 -23.31 -0.87 -5.61
N ARG A 556 -24.32 -1.73 -5.66
CA ARG A 556 -25.73 -1.41 -5.43
C ARG A 556 -26.29 -2.66 -4.75
N ASP A 557 -26.31 -2.66 -3.42
CA ASP A 557 -27.41 -3.35 -2.74
C ASP A 557 -28.59 -2.38 -2.82
N PRO A 558 -29.69 -2.74 -3.50
CA PRO A 558 -30.93 -2.01 -3.33
C PRO A 558 -31.39 -2.23 -1.88
N SER A 559 -31.66 -1.14 -1.18
CA SER A 559 -32.47 -1.17 0.04
C SER A 559 -33.72 -2.02 -0.21
N PRO A 560 -34.11 -2.96 0.69
CA PRO A 560 -35.43 -3.56 0.61
C PRO A 560 -36.47 -2.46 0.82
N SER A 561 -37.30 -2.24 -0.19
CA SER A 561 -38.50 -1.42 -0.06
C SER A 561 -39.40 -2.00 1.05
N PRO A 562 -39.93 -1.18 1.97
CA PRO A 562 -40.95 -1.66 2.90
C PRO A 562 -42.25 -1.90 2.13
N SER A 563 -42.76 -3.12 2.24
CA SER A 563 -44.16 -3.47 1.99
C SER A 563 -44.89 -3.55 3.31
#